data_AF-A0AAW1HUQ5-F1
#
_entry.id   AF-A0AAW1HUQ5-F1
#
_cell.length_a   1.000
_cell.length_b   1.000
_cell.length_c   1.000
_cell.angle_alpha   90.00
_cell.angle_beta   90.00
_cell.angle_gamma   90.00
#
_symmetry.space_group_name_H-M   'P 1'
#
loop_
_entity.id
_entity.type
_entity.pdbx_description
1 polymer ?
#
loop_
_entity_poly.entity_id
_entity_poly.type
_entity_poly.pdbx_seq_one_letter_code
_entity_poly.pdbx_strand_id
1 'polypeptide(L)'
;MIDRGENYSKFATEFGIGKATVSDIKKNRANIMSYYSTTDKQPADRKTLKLSSNPAVEKALLTWFLQERTKDNAWKNVSTDLIKKSWSKVWPSENITDDLSDEDDEDDIPLARLVKKLAEVEKIPEIENDLQVICSLSRKLDEKLHNNEIEE
;
A
#
# COMPACT_ATOMS: atom_id res chain seq x y z
N MET A 1 20.43 -22.58 -2.65
CA MET A 1 20.96 -22.62 -4.03
C MET A 1 22.46 -22.37 -4.06
N ILE A 2 22.99 -21.28 -3.48
CA ILE A 2 24.45 -21.08 -3.37
C ILE A 2 25.00 -21.49 -1.98
N ASP A 3 24.14 -21.55 -0.97
CA ASP A 3 24.50 -21.91 0.41
C ASP A 3 24.68 -23.43 0.61
N ARG A 4 24.21 -24.25 -0.34
CA ARG A 4 24.36 -25.71 -0.33
C ARG A 4 25.73 -26.20 -0.83
N GLY A 5 26.69 -25.29 -1.02
CA GLY A 5 28.03 -25.62 -1.53
C GLY A 5 28.09 -25.91 -3.04
N GLU A 6 27.04 -25.59 -3.79
CA GLU A 6 27.01 -25.75 -5.26
C GLU A 6 28.09 -24.87 -5.94
N ASN A 7 28.66 -25.36 -7.05
CA ASN A 7 29.80 -24.74 -7.70
C ASN A 7 29.42 -23.39 -8.37
N TYR A 8 30.13 -22.31 -8.02
CA TYR A 8 29.93 -20.97 -8.61
C TYR A 8 30.00 -20.94 -10.13
N SER A 9 30.78 -21.84 -10.74
CA SER A 9 30.94 -21.93 -12.18
C SER A 9 29.64 -22.34 -12.88
N LYS A 10 28.78 -23.12 -12.22
CA LYS A 10 27.48 -23.52 -12.77
C LYS A 10 26.57 -22.29 -12.92
N PHE A 11 26.47 -21.49 -11.86
CA PHE A 11 25.66 -20.26 -11.84
C PHE A 11 26.20 -19.19 -12.78
N ALA A 12 27.53 -19.06 -12.86
CA ALA A 12 28.17 -18.13 -13.79
C ALA A 12 27.76 -18.44 -15.25
N THR A 13 27.79 -19.72 -15.65
CA THR A 13 27.37 -20.15 -16.98
C THR A 13 25.87 -20.04 -17.19
N GLU A 14 25.06 -20.48 -16.23
CA GLU A 14 23.59 -20.48 -16.30
C GLU A 14 23.01 -19.07 -16.45
N PHE A 15 23.53 -18.10 -15.68
CA PHE A 15 23.04 -16.73 -15.67
C PHE A 15 23.88 -15.78 -16.54
N GLY A 16 24.92 -16.27 -17.24
CA GLY A 16 25.79 -15.45 -18.09
C GLY A 16 26.57 -14.36 -17.35
N ILE A 17 26.92 -14.60 -16.08
CA ILE A 17 27.61 -13.62 -15.20
C ILE A 17 28.99 -14.12 -14.78
N GLY A 18 29.89 -13.19 -14.48
CA GLY A 18 31.25 -13.53 -14.03
C GLY A 18 31.25 -14.27 -12.68
N LYS A 19 32.17 -15.22 -12.49
CA LYS A 19 32.35 -15.94 -11.21
C LYS A 19 32.57 -14.98 -10.02
N ALA A 20 33.30 -13.88 -10.25
CA ALA A 20 33.49 -12.84 -9.25
C ALA A 20 32.15 -12.20 -8.83
N THR A 21 31.28 -11.90 -9.79
CA THR A 21 29.94 -11.36 -9.55
C THR A 21 29.07 -12.32 -8.73
N VAL A 22 29.10 -13.62 -9.05
CA VAL A 22 28.41 -14.65 -8.25
C VAL A 22 28.91 -14.65 -6.80
N SER A 23 30.23 -14.53 -6.60
CA SER A 23 30.84 -14.44 -5.28
C SER A 23 30.37 -13.20 -4.51
N ASP A 24 30.35 -12.04 -5.16
CA ASP A 24 29.95 -10.77 -4.52
C ASP A 24 28.45 -10.76 -4.17
N ILE A 25 27.61 -11.32 -5.04
CA ILE A 25 26.18 -11.54 -4.74
C ILE A 25 26.03 -12.42 -3.49
N LYS A 26 26.80 -13.51 -3.37
CA LYS A 26 26.75 -14.37 -2.18
C LYS A 26 27.16 -13.62 -0.90
N LYS A 27 28.25 -12.85 -0.96
CA LYS A 27 28.73 -12.06 0.19
C LYS A 27 27.66 -11.06 0.65
N ASN A 28 27.00 -10.39 -0.31
CA ASN A 28 25.99 -9.37 -0.01
C ASN A 28 24.56 -9.93 0.13
N ARG A 29 24.39 -11.26 0.17
CA ARG A 29 23.07 -11.91 0.10
C ARG A 29 22.11 -11.47 1.22
N ALA A 30 22.63 -11.28 2.44
CA ALA A 30 21.82 -10.92 3.60
C ALA A 30 21.18 -9.54 3.43
N ASN A 31 21.95 -8.57 2.95
CA ASN A 31 21.49 -7.19 2.71
C ASN A 31 20.49 -7.14 1.54
N ILE A 32 20.72 -7.94 0.49
CA ILE A 32 19.77 -8.09 -0.61
C ILE A 32 18.46 -8.66 -0.07
N MET A 33 18.52 -9.75 0.70
CA MET A 33 17.33 -10.41 1.24
C MET A 33 16.54 -9.50 2.19
N SER A 34 17.23 -8.83 3.13
CA SER A 34 16.59 -7.92 4.09
C SER A 34 15.85 -6.78 3.39
N TYR A 35 16.45 -6.25 2.32
CA TYR A 35 15.81 -5.21 1.49
C TYR A 35 14.54 -5.73 0.82
N TYR A 36 14.59 -6.90 0.19
CA TYR A 36 13.41 -7.50 -0.46
C TYR A 36 12.27 -7.79 0.53
N SER A 37 12.59 -8.17 1.78
CA SER A 37 11.57 -8.44 2.81
C SER A 37 10.90 -7.19 3.37
N THR A 38 11.57 -6.03 3.33
CA THR A 38 11.04 -4.77 3.90
C THR A 38 10.32 -3.88 2.88
N THR A 39 10.46 -4.16 1.58
CA THR A 39 9.80 -3.37 0.54
C THR A 39 8.43 -3.92 0.18
N ASP A 40 7.39 -3.10 0.38
CA ASP A 40 5.97 -3.41 0.15
C ASP A 40 5.60 -3.58 -1.35
N LYS A 41 6.50 -3.19 -2.25
CA LYS A 41 6.35 -3.35 -3.70
C LYS A 41 7.59 -4.05 -4.25
N GLN A 42 7.37 -4.98 -5.19
CA GLN A 42 8.44 -5.62 -5.93
C GLN A 42 9.37 -4.54 -6.51
N PRO A 43 10.69 -4.60 -6.27
CA PRO A 43 11.63 -3.61 -6.78
C PRO A 43 11.72 -3.79 -8.30
N ALA A 44 10.86 -3.10 -9.05
CA ALA A 44 10.69 -3.35 -10.47
C ALA A 44 11.99 -3.14 -11.26
N ASP A 45 12.78 -2.10 -10.90
CA ASP A 45 13.99 -1.73 -11.65
C ASP A 45 15.21 -1.34 -10.80
N ARG A 46 15.12 -1.40 -9.46
CA ARG A 46 16.20 -0.90 -8.59
C ARG A 46 17.38 -1.87 -8.58
N LYS A 47 18.56 -1.39 -8.99
CA LYS A 47 19.83 -2.16 -9.05
C LYS A 47 20.84 -1.83 -7.94
N THR A 48 20.54 -0.87 -7.07
CA THR A 48 21.46 -0.39 -6.03
C THR A 48 20.83 -0.42 -4.64
N LEU A 49 21.59 -0.86 -3.63
CA LEU A 49 21.19 -0.79 -2.22
C LEU A 49 21.60 0.52 -1.53
N LYS A 50 22.02 1.54 -2.28
CA LYS A 50 22.37 2.84 -1.69
C LYS A 50 21.19 3.43 -0.93
N LEU A 51 21.42 3.74 0.34
CA LEU A 51 20.54 4.57 1.14
C LEU A 51 20.74 6.04 0.75
N SER A 52 19.73 6.86 1.04
CA SER A 52 19.85 8.30 0.91
C SER A 52 20.85 8.87 1.91
N SER A 53 21.26 10.11 1.67
CA SER A 53 22.17 10.81 2.58
C SER A 53 21.57 10.99 3.98
N ASN A 54 20.23 11.04 4.10
CA ASN A 54 19.52 11.30 5.35
C ASN A 54 18.27 10.41 5.44
N PRO A 55 18.40 9.12 5.74
CA PRO A 55 17.28 8.17 5.73
C PRO A 55 16.22 8.49 6.79
N ALA A 56 16.61 9.07 7.92
CA ALA A 56 15.68 9.51 8.96
C ALA A 56 14.74 10.62 8.47
N VAL A 57 15.29 11.58 7.70
CA VAL A 57 14.53 12.70 7.15
C VAL A 57 13.55 12.21 6.08
N GLU A 58 14.00 11.33 5.19
CA GLU A 58 13.12 10.73 4.18
C GLU A 58 11.97 9.93 4.80
N LYS A 59 12.26 9.13 5.85
CA LYS A 59 11.23 8.40 6.57
C LYS A 59 10.23 9.36 7.21
N ALA A 60 10.71 10.40 7.91
CA ALA A 60 9.85 11.41 8.52
C ALA A 60 8.98 12.15 7.50
N LEU A 61 9.56 12.56 6.37
CA LEU A 61 8.85 13.20 5.26
C LEU A 61 7.78 12.29 4.66
N LEU A 62 8.13 11.02 4.40
CA LEU A 62 7.18 10.05 3.87
C LEU A 62 6.03 9.80 4.85
N THR A 63 6.33 9.62 6.13
CA THR A 63 5.31 9.44 7.17
C THR A 63 4.39 10.65 7.27
N TRP A 64 4.95 11.86 7.34
CA TRP A 64 4.16 13.10 7.36
C TRP A 64 3.27 13.23 6.12
N PHE A 65 3.83 12.97 4.92
CA PHE A 65 3.09 13.08 3.67
C PHE A 65 1.91 12.09 3.61
N LEU A 66 2.12 10.84 4.05
CA LEU A 66 1.04 9.85 4.12
C LEU A 66 -0.04 10.26 5.13
N GLN A 67 0.36 10.77 6.31
CA GLN A 67 -0.57 11.32 7.29
C GLN A 67 -1.33 12.54 6.76
N GLU A 68 -0.71 13.36 5.92
CA GLU A 68 -1.38 14.52 5.34
C GLU A 68 -2.39 14.10 4.27
N ARG A 69 -2.08 13.08 3.48
CA ARG A 69 -3.01 12.49 2.50
C ARG A 69 -4.24 11.88 3.15
N THR A 70 -4.14 11.30 4.35
CA THR A 70 -5.30 10.72 5.05
C THR A 70 -6.23 11.77 5.64
N LYS A 71 -5.77 13.00 5.89
CA LYS A 71 -6.60 14.07 6.46
C LYS A 71 -7.60 14.66 5.46
N ASP A 72 -7.55 14.25 4.20
CA ASP A 72 -8.43 14.69 3.10
C ASP A 72 -8.52 16.21 2.93
N ASN A 73 -7.48 16.92 3.37
CA ASN A 73 -7.42 18.38 3.39
C ASN A 73 -7.30 18.98 2.00
N ALA A 74 -6.79 18.20 1.03
CA ALA A 74 -6.54 18.65 -0.33
C ALA A 74 -7.82 19.06 -1.07
N TRP A 75 -8.97 18.46 -0.74
CA TRP A 75 -10.24 18.70 -1.44
C TRP A 75 -11.19 19.63 -0.70
N LYS A 76 -11.00 19.84 0.62
CA LYS A 76 -11.89 20.66 1.47
C LYS A 76 -12.05 22.09 0.97
N ASN A 77 -11.00 22.65 0.38
CA ASN A 77 -10.99 24.03 -0.12
C ASN A 77 -11.14 24.13 -1.64
N VAL A 78 -11.34 23.01 -2.34
CA VAL A 78 -11.51 22.99 -3.80
C VAL A 78 -13.00 23.06 -4.09
N SER A 79 -13.43 24.10 -4.82
CA SER A 79 -14.83 24.21 -5.24
C SER A 79 -15.23 23.02 -6.11
N THR A 80 -16.42 22.48 -5.87
CA THR A 80 -17.02 21.42 -6.66
C THR A 80 -17.12 21.79 -8.15
N ASP A 81 -17.34 23.06 -8.46
CA ASP A 81 -17.36 23.57 -9.84
C ASP A 81 -15.98 23.50 -10.50
N LEU A 82 -14.92 23.74 -9.74
CA LEU A 82 -13.54 23.64 -10.22
C LEU A 82 -13.14 22.19 -10.47
N ILE A 83 -13.59 21.26 -9.61
CA ILE A 83 -13.40 19.82 -9.81
C ILE A 83 -14.15 19.39 -11.08
N LYS A 84 -15.46 19.70 -11.18
CA LYS A 84 -16.27 19.36 -12.37
C LYS A 84 -15.65 19.88 -13.66
N LYS A 85 -15.21 21.14 -13.67
CA LYS A 85 -14.57 21.77 -14.85
C LYS A 85 -13.22 21.15 -15.20
N SER A 86 -12.44 20.74 -14.21
CA SER A 86 -11.13 20.11 -14.42
C SER A 86 -11.28 18.69 -14.98
N TRP A 87 -12.33 17.99 -14.58
CA TRP A 87 -12.63 16.63 -15.03
C TRP A 87 -13.47 16.57 -16.31
N SER A 88 -14.22 17.62 -16.68
CA SER A 88 -15.08 17.63 -17.88
C SER A 88 -14.36 17.37 -19.20
N LYS A 89 -13.02 17.52 -19.24
CA LYS A 89 -12.19 17.28 -20.43
C LYS A 89 -11.86 15.79 -20.64
N VAL A 90 -11.80 15.03 -19.56
CA VAL A 90 -11.42 13.61 -19.52
C VAL A 90 -12.57 12.71 -19.09
N TRP A 91 -13.62 13.29 -18.51
CA TRP A 91 -14.88 12.62 -18.24
C TRP A 91 -15.65 12.46 -19.56
N PRO A 92 -16.13 11.26 -19.90
CA PRO A 92 -16.95 11.07 -21.09
C PRO A 92 -18.21 11.94 -20.96
N SER A 93 -18.26 13.05 -21.69
CA SER A 93 -19.45 13.91 -21.78
C SER A 93 -20.47 13.38 -22.79
N GLU A 94 -20.19 12.27 -23.46
CA GLU A 94 -21.01 11.70 -24.53
C GLU A 94 -21.47 10.28 -24.17
N ASN A 95 -22.55 10.22 -23.38
CA ASN A 95 -23.71 9.31 -23.55
C ASN A 95 -24.68 9.43 -22.36
N ILE A 96 -25.22 10.63 -22.15
CA ILE A 96 -26.62 10.73 -21.73
C ILE A 96 -27.29 11.45 -22.88
N THR A 97 -27.49 10.70 -23.97
CA THR A 97 -28.32 11.17 -25.08
C THR A 97 -29.76 11.12 -24.61
N ASP A 98 -30.32 12.30 -24.41
CA ASP A 98 -31.68 12.76 -24.76
C ASP A 98 -32.62 11.71 -25.42
N ASP A 99 -32.98 10.66 -24.69
CA ASP A 99 -34.18 9.86 -24.94
C ASP A 99 -34.73 9.31 -23.62
N LEU A 100 -35.10 10.22 -22.72
CA LEU A 100 -36.03 9.94 -21.64
C LEU A 100 -37.31 10.71 -21.96
N SER A 101 -38.10 10.14 -22.88
CA SER A 101 -39.53 10.43 -22.96
C SER A 101 -40.17 10.09 -21.62
N ASP A 102 -40.83 11.09 -21.02
CA ASP A 102 -41.92 11.01 -20.04
C ASP A 102 -42.02 9.68 -19.26
N GLU A 103 -41.52 9.65 -18.03
CA GLU A 103 -42.33 9.44 -16.82
C GLU A 103 -41.58 10.02 -15.61
N ASP A 104 -42.28 10.83 -14.82
CA ASP A 104 -41.91 11.19 -13.47
C ASP A 104 -41.61 9.90 -12.66
N ASP A 105 -40.35 9.66 -12.37
CA ASP A 105 -39.88 9.31 -11.03
C ASP A 105 -38.35 9.43 -11.04
N GLU A 106 -37.83 10.18 -10.07
CA GLU A 106 -36.41 10.45 -9.85
C GLU A 106 -35.51 9.21 -10.05
N ASP A 107 -34.90 9.08 -11.23
CA ASP A 107 -33.63 8.36 -11.37
C ASP A 107 -32.47 9.21 -10.83
N ASP A 108 -32.68 9.72 -9.61
CA ASP A 108 -31.62 9.69 -8.62
C ASP A 108 -31.29 8.20 -8.42
N ILE A 109 -30.26 7.67 -9.09
CA ILE A 109 -29.50 6.57 -8.49
C ILE A 109 -28.53 7.25 -7.55
N PRO A 110 -28.98 7.59 -6.32
CA PRO A 110 -28.31 8.58 -5.53
C PRO A 110 -27.18 7.86 -4.83
N LEU A 111 -26.13 8.58 -4.49
CA LEU A 111 -25.10 8.13 -3.54
C LEU A 111 -25.69 7.34 -2.35
N ALA A 112 -26.92 7.66 -1.94
CA ALA A 112 -27.75 6.94 -0.98
C ALA A 112 -27.87 5.42 -1.21
N ARG A 113 -28.00 4.90 -2.43
CA ARG A 113 -28.08 3.43 -2.67
C ARG A 113 -26.74 2.74 -2.41
N LEU A 114 -25.62 3.40 -2.73
CA LEU A 114 -24.28 2.91 -2.42
C LEU A 114 -23.95 3.05 -0.93
N VAL A 115 -24.31 4.17 -0.31
CA VAL A 115 -24.19 4.41 1.14
C VAL A 115 -25.03 3.40 1.92
N LYS A 116 -26.24 3.10 1.47
CA LYS A 116 -27.12 2.07 2.06
C LYS A 116 -26.52 0.66 1.92
N LYS A 117 -25.94 0.33 0.77
CA LYS A 117 -25.18 -0.93 0.60
C LYS A 117 -23.94 -1.00 1.50
N LEU A 118 -23.19 0.09 1.66
CA LEU A 118 -22.05 0.18 2.56
C LEU A 118 -22.47 -0.01 4.03
N ALA A 119 -23.57 0.64 4.45
CA ALA A 119 -24.15 0.46 5.78
C ALA A 119 -24.74 -0.94 6.02
N GLU A 120 -25.15 -1.64 4.96
CA GLU A 120 -25.57 -3.05 5.02
C GLU A 120 -24.36 -4.01 5.10
N VAL A 121 -23.21 -3.66 4.51
CA VAL A 121 -21.94 -4.41 4.65
C VAL A 121 -21.33 -4.26 6.05
N GLU A 122 -21.61 -3.16 6.75
CA GLU A 122 -21.20 -2.95 8.15
C GLU A 122 -21.91 -3.90 9.13
N LYS A 123 -23.01 -4.54 8.71
CA LYS A 123 -23.76 -5.54 9.49
C LYS A 123 -23.29 -6.98 9.26
N ILE A 124 -21.98 -7.21 9.15
CA ILE A 124 -21.43 -8.57 9.22
C ILE A 124 -20.95 -8.80 10.66
N PRO A 125 -21.80 -9.35 11.56
CA PRO A 125 -21.47 -9.54 12.97
C PRO A 125 -20.25 -10.45 13.20
N GLU A 126 -19.89 -11.23 12.18
CA GLU A 126 -18.71 -12.11 12.20
C GLU A 126 -17.41 -11.30 12.24
N ILE A 127 -17.33 -10.15 11.55
CA ILE A 127 -16.12 -9.34 11.47
C ILE A 127 -15.94 -8.48 12.73
N GLU A 128 -17.03 -8.00 13.32
CA GLU A 128 -16.96 -7.17 14.53
C GLU A 128 -16.42 -7.97 15.74
N ASN A 129 -16.84 -9.23 15.85
CA ASN A 129 -16.33 -10.13 16.87
C ASN A 129 -14.85 -10.45 16.65
N ASP A 130 -14.44 -10.70 15.41
CA ASP A 130 -13.03 -10.93 15.04
C ASP A 130 -12.17 -9.69 15.30
N LEU A 131 -12.66 -8.49 14.98
CA LEU A 131 -11.98 -7.22 15.26
C LEU A 131 -11.83 -6.99 16.77
N GLN A 132 -12.84 -7.33 17.56
CA GLN A 132 -12.78 -7.21 19.01
C GLN A 132 -11.79 -8.20 19.63
N VAL A 133 -11.72 -9.42 19.11
CA VAL A 133 -10.70 -10.40 19.48
C VAL A 133 -9.31 -9.89 19.11
N ILE A 134 -9.09 -9.39 17.90
CA ILE A 134 -7.80 -8.84 17.43
C ILE A 134 -7.34 -7.66 18.31
N CYS A 135 -8.25 -6.73 18.63
CA CYS A 135 -7.98 -5.61 19.51
C CYS A 135 -7.58 -6.06 20.92
N SER A 136 -8.28 -7.06 21.47
CA SER A 136 -7.96 -7.60 22.80
C SER A 136 -6.60 -8.33 22.85
N LEU A 137 -6.24 -9.04 21.77
CA LEU A 137 -4.95 -9.73 21.65
C LEU A 137 -3.80 -8.74 21.49
N SER A 138 -4.00 -7.68 20.71
CA SER A 138 -3.00 -6.61 20.53
C SER A 138 -2.70 -5.93 21.86
N ARG A 139 -3.73 -5.59 22.64
CA ARG A 139 -3.56 -4.99 23.97
C ARG A 139 -2.82 -5.91 24.94
N LYS A 140 -3.13 -7.21 24.95
CA LYS A 140 -2.41 -8.21 25.77
C LYS A 140 -0.95 -8.37 25.35
N LEU A 141 -0.64 -8.19 24.07
CA LEU A 141 0.72 -8.23 23.56
C LEU A 141 1.51 -7.00 24.01
N ASP A 142 0.90 -5.81 23.94
CA ASP A 142 1.50 -4.56 24.42
C ASP A 142 1.75 -4.60 25.93
N GLU A 143 0.80 -5.10 26.72
CA GLU A 143 0.96 -5.31 28.17
C GLU A 143 2.10 -6.31 28.48
N LYS A 144 2.23 -7.38 27.68
CA LYS A 144 3.34 -8.34 27.83
C LYS A 144 4.69 -7.74 27.47
N LEU A 145 4.77 -6.94 26.40
CA LEU A 145 6.00 -6.25 26.02
C LEU A 145 6.43 -5.25 27.10
N HIS A 146 5.48 -4.46 27.60
CA HIS A 146 5.74 -3.48 28.65
C HIS A 146 6.19 -4.13 29.97
N ASN A 147 5.61 -5.27 30.36
CA ASN A 147 6.01 -5.97 31.58
C ASN A 147 7.34 -6.71 31.45
N ASN A 148 7.75 -7.10 30.23
CA ASN A 148 9.05 -7.75 29.99
C ASN A 148 10.22 -6.76 29.97
N GLU A 149 9.96 -5.47 29.74
CA GLU A 149 10.97 -4.39 29.84
C GLU A 149 11.24 -3.95 31.29
N ILE A 150 10.47 -4.45 32.28
CA ILE A 150 10.59 -4.08 33.69
C ILE A 150 11.32 -5.17 34.52
N GLU A 151 11.56 -6.37 33.96
CA GLU A 151 12.27 -7.47 34.63
C GLU A 151 13.71 -7.75 34.13
N GLU A 152 14.34 -6.82 33.38
CA GLU A 152 15.78 -6.85 33.05
C GLU A 152 16.54 -5.70 33.71
#